data_AF-A0A9W6KG50-F1
#
_entry.id   AF-A0A9W6KG50-F1
#
_cell.length_a   1.000
_cell.length_b   1.000
_cell.length_c   1.000
_cell.angle_alpha   90.00
_cell.angle_beta   90.00
_cell.angle_gamma   90.00
#
_symmetry.space_group_name_H-M   'P 1'
#
loop_
_entity.id
_entity.type
_entity.pdbx_description
1 polymer ?
#
loop_
_entity_poly.entity_id
_entity_poly.type
_entity_poly.pdbx_seq_one_letter_code
_entity_poly.pdbx_strand_id
1 'polypeptide(L)'
;MRIVLAQAALALAAIAWAAGGLWPYAGLPLALVMLISGVLGTGPRSTASLPTGAGNGQLLALVRPDASVSAIAVDEADMGILEDADGLVALIRVGDVSALLGTAPAPLPPLRALLPPPAPDLPEVRVQLLISTAAAPTTPATAPSAESYHQLTNGRLFAHQRVHIAVRVRRAGGFRRADLAETLLLAVRRISRLVTGAGLPARPLAAQPALTALGEAAQHDPDHPVRATGSGLEVGGRRQAVFRIRVGPELGQLFEWLPMLPAAASTVSLTAQFAGRTKDSHRVRSAAPPAFAEADLKLVSASAGGTVASEVSGSADGGGSTAVMERPPVRAELTVRLAAVDEMTLAQSVTALQRLAEAAGAQVVPFEGPRLDGLAATLPLGGGAPRDAAVLAGLVAGRDGPSAGGERLAAATPVVGGDGVMLGVNRHGQPLVVRLFRPEPTRVAVIGGLRCAQMVVLRALAVGGRVLVQSSRPYAWEPLLRALGSVESLGLIPAGRVPEPPPATAMSPQLLVVDVGPVPGHVAPVPESPWRTLLFLRDELTPTDTDLLTRADLTVLQPLTRPEATLAADTLGLGESREWLIHIETAMVAVIANRQTVRWTHLATTPLEHQLIGGPARARPRTRRPRRSQGEMG
;
A
#
# COMPACT_ATOMS: atom_id res chain seq x y z
N MET A 1 -15.93 28.69 14.03
CA MET A 1 -16.95 28.07 14.90
C MET A 1 -16.70 28.28 16.41
N ARG A 2 -15.48 28.07 16.94
CA ARG A 2 -15.17 28.23 18.39
C ARG A 2 -15.40 29.65 18.94
N ILE A 3 -15.04 30.69 18.17
CA ILE A 3 -15.26 32.09 18.55
C ILE A 3 -16.76 32.43 18.58
N VAL A 4 -17.53 31.90 17.62
CA VAL A 4 -18.98 32.11 17.53
C VAL A 4 -19.72 31.43 18.69
N LEU A 5 -19.29 30.22 19.09
CA LEU A 5 -19.83 29.51 20.26
C LEU A 5 -19.48 30.23 21.58
N ALA A 6 -18.26 30.76 21.70
CA ALA A 6 -17.87 31.55 22.86
C ALA A 6 -18.68 32.85 22.96
N GLN A 7 -18.90 33.54 21.84
CA GLN A 7 -19.74 34.75 21.78
C GLN A 7 -21.20 34.44 22.09
N ALA A 8 -21.74 33.33 21.60
CA ALA A 8 -23.11 32.90 21.87
C ALA A 8 -23.31 32.50 23.35
N ALA A 9 -22.34 31.81 23.96
CA ALA A 9 -22.39 31.45 25.38
C ALA A 9 -22.34 32.69 26.29
N LEU A 10 -21.53 33.69 25.93
CA LEU A 10 -21.40 34.94 26.68
C LEU A 10 -22.66 35.81 26.54
N ALA A 11 -23.28 35.82 25.36
CA ALA A 11 -24.57 36.48 25.13
C ALA A 11 -25.71 35.81 25.93
N LEU A 12 -25.78 34.47 25.95
CA LEU A 12 -26.77 33.73 26.74
C LEU A 12 -26.59 33.94 28.25
N ALA A 13 -25.35 33.97 28.73
CA ALA A 13 -25.06 34.27 30.14
C ALA A 13 -25.47 35.70 30.51
N ALA A 14 -25.21 36.68 29.65
CA ALA A 14 -25.61 38.07 29.87
C ALA A 14 -27.14 38.25 29.87
N ILE A 15 -27.84 37.58 28.94
CA ILE A 15 -29.32 37.59 28.88
C ILE A 15 -29.92 36.92 30.12
N ALA A 16 -29.38 35.79 30.54
CA ALA A 16 -29.84 35.09 31.75
C ALA A 16 -29.62 35.89 33.04
N TRP A 17 -28.56 36.71 33.08
CA TRP A 17 -28.26 37.59 34.21
C TRP A 17 -29.16 38.83 34.22
N ALA A 18 -29.48 39.40 33.05
CA ALA A 18 -30.33 40.58 32.92
C ALA A 18 -31.82 40.30 33.16
N ALA A 19 -32.29 39.06 32.93
CA ALA A 19 -33.70 38.71 33.04
C ALA A 19 -34.23 38.59 34.49
N GLY A 20 -33.36 38.39 35.48
CA GLY A 20 -33.74 38.26 36.89
C GLY A 20 -34.59 37.01 37.23
N GLY A 21 -34.70 36.67 38.52
CA GLY A 21 -35.49 35.52 38.99
C GLY A 21 -34.75 34.17 38.92
N LEU A 22 -35.47 33.07 38.63
CA LEU A 22 -34.94 31.69 38.60
C LEU A 22 -34.17 31.33 37.30
N TRP A 23 -34.14 32.23 36.32
CA TRP A 23 -33.47 32.02 35.02
C TRP A 23 -31.94 31.82 35.04
N PRO A 24 -31.14 32.39 35.96
CA PRO A 24 -29.72 32.08 36.02
C PRO A 24 -29.47 30.61 36.36
N TYR A 25 -30.39 29.91 37.03
CA TYR A 25 -30.23 28.48 37.32
C TYR A 25 -30.40 27.56 36.09
N ALA A 26 -30.99 28.05 34.99
CA ALA A 26 -31.14 27.30 33.74
C ALA A 26 -30.15 27.77 32.65
N GLY A 27 -29.86 29.07 32.58
CA GLY A 27 -29.00 29.67 31.55
C GLY A 27 -27.50 29.45 31.77
N LEU A 28 -27.03 29.58 33.02
CA LEU A 28 -25.61 29.35 33.37
C LEU A 28 -25.13 27.92 33.12
N PRO A 29 -25.87 26.85 33.48
CA PRO A 29 -25.41 25.49 33.16
C PRO A 29 -25.38 25.21 31.65
N LEU A 30 -26.30 25.76 30.85
CA LEU A 30 -26.26 25.62 29.39
C LEU A 30 -25.07 26.37 28.77
N ALA A 31 -24.81 27.59 29.23
CA ALA A 31 -23.64 28.36 28.81
C ALA A 31 -22.34 27.68 29.23
N LEU A 32 -22.28 27.13 30.45
CA LEU A 32 -21.16 26.37 30.98
C LEU A 32 -20.95 25.07 30.18
N VAL A 33 -22.00 24.33 29.81
CA VAL A 33 -21.92 23.14 28.94
C VAL A 33 -21.40 23.51 27.55
N MET A 34 -21.82 24.64 26.97
CA MET A 34 -21.27 25.10 25.68
C MET A 34 -19.80 25.53 25.79
N LEU A 35 -19.41 26.19 26.88
CA LEU A 35 -18.04 26.62 27.13
C LEU A 35 -17.13 25.43 27.41
N ILE A 36 -17.57 24.46 28.23
CA ILE A 36 -16.90 23.18 28.48
C ILE A 36 -16.80 22.39 27.17
N SER A 37 -17.85 22.31 26.35
CA SER A 37 -17.80 21.62 25.05
C SER A 37 -16.84 22.30 24.06
N GLY A 38 -16.69 23.63 24.14
CA GLY A 38 -15.73 24.40 23.35
C GLY A 38 -14.27 24.30 23.83
N VAL A 39 -14.06 24.17 25.15
CA VAL A 39 -12.75 24.15 25.83
C VAL A 39 -12.19 22.73 25.98
N LEU A 40 -13.01 21.73 26.32
CA LEU A 40 -12.62 20.30 26.39
C LEU A 40 -12.60 19.59 25.02
N GLY A 41 -13.01 20.25 23.93
CA GLY A 41 -13.02 19.63 22.60
C GLY A 41 -14.03 18.48 22.46
N THR A 42 -15.00 18.37 23.36
CA THR A 42 -16.10 17.40 23.29
C THR A 42 -17.24 17.93 22.43
N GLY A 43 -16.95 18.38 21.21
CA GLY A 43 -17.99 18.46 20.18
C GLY A 43 -18.61 17.07 19.99
N PRO A 44 -19.85 16.97 19.47
CA PRO A 44 -20.45 15.67 19.19
C PRO A 44 -19.43 14.87 18.37
N ARG A 45 -19.00 13.71 18.91
CA ARG A 45 -18.14 12.78 18.21
C ARG A 45 -18.89 12.43 16.93
N SER A 46 -18.57 13.13 15.83
CA SER A 46 -19.27 12.95 14.56
C SER A 46 -19.03 11.50 14.15
N THR A 47 -20.07 10.70 14.31
CA THR A 47 -20.10 9.34 13.80
C THR A 47 -20.45 9.46 12.34
N ALA A 48 -19.47 9.18 11.48
CA ALA A 48 -19.67 9.13 10.05
C ALA A 48 -19.65 7.67 9.62
N SER A 49 -20.65 7.25 8.86
CA SER A 49 -20.74 5.86 8.41
C SER A 49 -21.28 5.75 6.99
N LEU A 50 -20.92 4.65 6.33
CA LEU A 50 -21.54 4.21 5.10
C LEU A 50 -22.14 2.81 5.32
N PRO A 51 -23.34 2.54 4.79
CA PRO A 51 -23.92 1.22 4.84
C PRO A 51 -23.17 0.24 3.94
N THR A 52 -23.42 -1.06 4.13
CA THR A 52 -23.06 -2.09 3.16
C THR A 52 -23.67 -1.80 1.80
N GLY A 53 -22.97 -2.18 0.73
CA GLY A 53 -23.32 -1.88 -0.66
C GLY A 53 -22.85 -0.50 -1.13
N ALA A 54 -22.27 0.33 -0.25
CA ALA A 54 -21.77 1.64 -0.64
C ALA A 54 -20.55 1.54 -1.57
N GLY A 55 -20.56 2.31 -2.65
CA GLY A 55 -19.48 2.33 -3.64
C GLY A 55 -18.35 3.32 -3.32
N ASN A 56 -17.27 3.28 -4.10
CA ASN A 56 -16.10 4.15 -3.93
C ASN A 56 -16.42 5.65 -4.07
N GLY A 57 -17.44 6.02 -4.86
CA GLY A 57 -17.89 7.41 -4.96
C GLY A 57 -18.53 7.93 -3.68
N GLN A 58 -19.28 7.09 -2.96
CA GLN A 58 -19.85 7.44 -1.66
C GLN A 58 -18.76 7.49 -0.57
N LEU A 59 -17.75 6.63 -0.65
CA LEU A 59 -16.55 6.73 0.19
C LEU A 59 -15.80 8.04 -0.04
N LEU A 60 -15.63 8.48 -1.29
CA LEU A 60 -15.06 9.78 -1.60
C LEU A 60 -15.88 10.91 -0.96
N ALA A 61 -17.20 10.91 -1.14
CA ALA A 61 -18.09 11.92 -0.57
C ALA A 61 -18.08 11.94 0.98
N LEU A 62 -17.86 10.79 1.62
CA LEU A 62 -17.72 10.68 3.08
C LEU A 62 -16.47 11.42 3.57
N VAL A 63 -15.35 11.27 2.87
CA VAL A 63 -14.03 11.79 3.29
C VAL A 63 -13.77 13.22 2.78
N ARG A 64 -14.37 13.56 1.63
CA ARG A 64 -14.36 14.89 1.02
C ARG A 64 -15.79 15.23 0.60
N PRO A 65 -16.56 15.86 1.51
CA PRO A 65 -17.83 16.45 1.14
C PRO A 65 -17.61 17.40 -0.05
N ASP A 66 -18.52 17.39 -1.01
CA ASP A 66 -18.47 18.19 -2.25
C ASP A 66 -17.41 17.76 -3.28
N ALA A 67 -16.70 16.64 -3.07
CA ALA A 67 -15.83 16.10 -4.09
C ALA A 67 -16.64 15.58 -5.29
N SER A 68 -16.21 15.97 -6.49
CA SER A 68 -16.74 15.51 -7.77
C SER A 68 -15.64 14.86 -8.60
N VAL A 69 -16.03 13.97 -9.51
CA VAL A 69 -15.10 13.32 -10.44
C VAL A 69 -15.45 13.74 -11.85
N SER A 70 -14.46 14.22 -12.59
CA SER A 70 -14.57 14.59 -13.99
C SER A 70 -13.42 13.97 -14.79
N ALA A 71 -13.45 14.13 -16.10
CA ALA A 71 -12.36 13.71 -16.98
C ALA A 71 -11.90 14.90 -17.83
N ILE A 72 -10.61 14.92 -18.16
CA ILE A 72 -10.02 15.80 -19.15
C ILE A 72 -9.26 14.93 -20.15
N ALA A 73 -9.49 15.16 -21.44
CA ALA A 73 -8.75 14.51 -22.50
C ALA A 73 -7.28 14.95 -22.46
N VAL A 74 -6.37 13.98 -22.40
CA VAL A 74 -4.93 14.19 -22.43
C VAL A 74 -4.33 13.31 -23.51
N ASP A 75 -3.91 13.94 -24.61
CA ASP A 75 -3.41 13.25 -25.80
C ASP A 75 -4.48 12.28 -26.36
N GLU A 76 -4.28 10.97 -26.29
CA GLU A 76 -5.23 9.92 -26.73
C GLU A 76 -6.00 9.24 -25.57
N ALA A 77 -5.80 9.67 -24.32
CA ALA A 77 -6.40 9.04 -23.15
C ALA A 77 -7.07 10.03 -22.19
N ASP A 78 -8.13 9.58 -21.51
CA ASP A 78 -8.82 10.39 -20.51
C ASP A 78 -8.10 10.35 -19.15
N MET A 79 -7.75 11.53 -18.64
CA MET A 79 -7.25 11.72 -17.29
C MET A 79 -8.42 12.06 -16.36
N GLY A 80 -8.60 11.27 -15.30
CA GLY A 80 -9.57 11.54 -14.24
C GLY A 80 -9.10 12.67 -13.34
N ILE A 81 -10.03 13.57 -13.01
CA ILE A 81 -9.81 14.68 -12.08
C ILE A 81 -10.81 14.59 -10.94
N LEU A 82 -10.28 14.52 -9.73
CA LEU A 82 -11.03 14.70 -8.50
C LEU A 82 -11.00 16.19 -8.14
N GLU A 83 -12.16 16.83 -8.09
CA GLU A 83 -12.30 18.25 -7.76
C GLU A 83 -13.05 18.41 -6.45
N ASP A 84 -12.46 19.16 -5.52
CA ASP A 84 -13.07 19.51 -4.24
C ASP A 84 -12.88 21.03 -3.97
N ALA A 85 -13.33 21.51 -2.80
CA ALA A 85 -13.22 22.91 -2.41
C ALA A 85 -11.76 23.43 -2.34
N ASP A 86 -10.80 22.52 -2.13
CA ASP A 86 -9.39 22.81 -1.92
C ASP A 86 -8.57 22.76 -3.23
N GLY A 87 -9.11 22.23 -4.33
CA GLY A 87 -8.42 22.20 -5.62
C GLY A 87 -8.74 21.00 -6.51
N LEU A 88 -7.80 20.71 -7.42
CA LEU A 88 -7.89 19.59 -8.38
C LEU A 88 -6.82 18.56 -8.06
N VAL A 89 -7.16 17.27 -8.21
CA VAL A 89 -6.26 16.15 -8.00
C VAL A 89 -6.32 15.21 -9.19
N ALA A 90 -5.16 14.79 -9.68
CA ALA A 90 -5.01 13.70 -10.65
C ALA A 90 -4.13 12.60 -10.06
N LEU A 91 -4.41 11.36 -10.45
CA LEU A 91 -3.69 10.18 -9.96
C LEU A 91 -2.84 9.55 -11.06
N ILE A 92 -1.62 9.19 -10.69
CA ILE A 92 -0.69 8.43 -11.52
C ILE A 92 -0.45 7.10 -10.83
N ARG A 93 -0.70 5.99 -11.52
CA ARG A 93 -0.30 4.65 -11.08
C ARG A 93 1.15 4.42 -11.48
N VAL A 94 1.95 3.92 -10.54
CA VAL A 94 3.34 3.51 -10.77
C VAL A 94 3.43 1.99 -10.76
N GLY A 95 4.17 1.44 -11.73
CA GLY A 95 4.29 0.02 -11.98
C GLY A 95 3.16 -0.54 -12.85
N ASP A 96 3.32 -1.80 -13.24
CA ASP A 96 2.32 -2.57 -13.97
C ASP A 96 1.77 -3.68 -13.06
N VAL A 97 0.60 -3.43 -12.48
CA VAL A 97 -0.11 -4.39 -11.61
C VAL A 97 -0.69 -5.57 -12.38
N SER A 98 -0.81 -5.45 -13.69
CA SER A 98 -1.31 -6.49 -14.60
C SER A 98 -0.16 -7.39 -15.09
N ALA A 99 1.09 -6.99 -14.91
CA ALA A 99 2.24 -7.81 -15.27
C ALA A 99 2.29 -9.10 -14.42
N LEU A 100 2.37 -10.24 -15.10
CA LEU A 100 2.38 -11.57 -14.50
C LEU A 100 3.66 -11.85 -13.70
N LEU A 101 4.81 -11.43 -14.22
CA LEU A 101 6.07 -11.49 -13.49
C LEU A 101 6.16 -10.27 -12.59
N GLY A 102 6.56 -10.49 -11.33
CA GLY A 102 6.82 -9.41 -10.38
C GLY A 102 7.91 -8.48 -10.92
N THR A 103 7.76 -7.20 -10.61
CA THR A 103 8.75 -6.18 -10.98
C THR A 103 9.93 -6.28 -10.01
N ALA A 104 11.16 -6.22 -10.51
CA ALA A 104 12.33 -6.09 -9.65
C ALA A 104 12.20 -4.81 -8.78
N PRO A 105 12.60 -4.85 -7.50
CA PRO A 105 12.60 -3.66 -6.66
C PRO A 105 13.44 -2.53 -7.28
N ALA A 106 12.87 -1.32 -7.36
CA ALA A 106 13.53 -0.15 -7.89
C ALA A 106 13.21 1.10 -7.06
N PRO A 107 14.19 2.01 -6.86
CA PRO A 107 13.95 3.26 -6.12
C PRO A 107 13.09 4.22 -6.94
N LEU A 108 12.15 4.89 -6.28
CA LEU A 108 11.46 6.03 -6.85
C LEU A 108 12.37 7.27 -6.94
N PRO A 109 12.13 8.18 -7.90
CA PRO A 109 12.76 9.50 -7.88
C PRO A 109 12.49 10.20 -6.54
N PRO A 110 13.45 11.01 -6.03
CA PRO A 110 13.28 11.68 -4.75
C PRO A 110 12.06 12.61 -4.80
N LEU A 111 11.30 12.69 -3.71
CA LEU A 111 10.03 13.42 -3.71
C LEU A 111 10.16 14.89 -4.15
N ARG A 112 11.29 15.55 -3.83
CA ARG A 112 11.59 16.90 -4.32
C ARG A 112 11.64 17.03 -5.84
N ALA A 113 12.12 16.00 -6.54
CA ALA A 113 12.23 16.03 -7.99
C ALA A 113 10.86 15.97 -8.65
N LEU A 114 9.90 15.33 -7.97
CA LEU A 114 8.51 15.25 -8.40
C LEU A 114 7.79 16.61 -8.27
N LEU A 115 8.21 17.48 -7.35
CA LEU A 115 7.63 18.82 -7.19
C LEU A 115 8.00 19.74 -8.36
N PRO A 116 7.03 20.36 -9.07
CA PRO A 116 7.29 21.43 -10.02
C PRO A 116 7.89 22.65 -9.31
N PRO A 117 8.91 23.33 -9.88
CA PRO A 117 9.52 24.49 -9.24
C PRO A 117 8.46 25.57 -8.98
N PRO A 118 8.51 26.26 -7.83
CA PRO A 118 7.51 27.26 -7.49
C PRO A 118 7.67 28.49 -8.39
N ALA A 119 6.56 29.01 -8.90
CA ALA A 119 6.50 30.28 -9.65
C ALA A 119 5.37 31.15 -9.09
N PRO A 120 5.54 32.47 -8.99
CA PRO A 120 4.54 33.37 -8.40
C PRO A 120 3.22 33.40 -9.18
N ASP A 121 3.28 33.17 -10.49
CA ASP A 121 2.14 33.23 -11.40
C ASP A 121 1.48 31.86 -11.61
N LEU A 122 1.98 30.82 -10.92
CA LEU A 122 1.42 29.48 -11.01
C LEU A 122 0.76 29.05 -9.68
N PRO A 123 -0.37 28.35 -9.75
CA PRO A 123 -0.96 27.68 -8.60
C PRO A 123 0.02 26.76 -7.87
N GLU A 124 -0.10 26.68 -6.54
CA GLU A 124 0.74 25.80 -5.72
C GLU A 124 0.45 24.31 -6.03
N VAL A 125 1.52 23.56 -6.28
CA VAL A 125 1.46 22.11 -6.50
C VAL A 125 1.94 21.37 -5.25
N ARG A 126 1.17 20.36 -4.86
CA ARG A 126 1.48 19.39 -3.82
C ARG A 126 1.52 18.00 -4.44
N VAL A 127 2.51 17.21 -4.06
CA VAL A 127 2.65 15.83 -4.49
C VAL A 127 2.53 14.92 -3.27
N GLN A 128 1.73 13.87 -3.40
CA GLN A 128 1.58 12.84 -2.41
C GLN A 128 1.92 11.49 -3.04
N LEU A 129 2.93 10.83 -2.49
CA LEU A 129 3.29 9.45 -2.82
C LEU A 129 2.60 8.51 -1.82
N LEU A 130 1.82 7.55 -2.32
CA LEU A 130 1.20 6.51 -1.52
C LEU A 130 1.76 5.15 -1.91
N ILE A 131 2.21 4.40 -0.90
CA ILE A 131 2.62 3.01 -1.01
C ILE A 131 1.68 2.21 -0.10
N SER A 132 0.77 1.45 -0.70
CA SER A 132 -0.13 0.55 0.01
C SER A 132 0.37 -0.88 -0.15
N THR A 133 0.64 -1.54 0.96
CA THR A 133 1.03 -2.94 1.03
C THR A 133 -0.04 -3.71 1.78
N ALA A 134 -0.52 -4.80 1.20
CA ALA A 134 -1.34 -5.76 1.93
C ALA A 134 -0.46 -6.95 2.31
N ALA A 135 -0.39 -7.25 3.60
CA ALA A 135 0.00 -8.59 4.03
C ALA A 135 -1.19 -9.51 3.74
N ALA A 136 -0.96 -10.82 3.74
CA ALA A 136 -1.98 -11.83 3.48
C ALA A 136 -3.34 -11.49 4.14
N PRO A 137 -4.36 -11.04 3.38
CA PRO A 137 -5.56 -10.43 3.96
C PRO A 137 -6.42 -11.38 4.81
N THR A 138 -6.13 -12.68 4.78
CA THR A 138 -6.91 -13.77 5.39
C THR A 138 -6.08 -14.70 6.28
N THR A 139 -4.77 -14.51 6.39
CA THR A 139 -3.88 -15.48 7.06
C THR A 139 -3.31 -14.88 8.33
N PRO A 140 -3.55 -15.49 9.50
CA PRO A 140 -2.90 -15.07 10.74
C PRO A 140 -1.38 -15.12 10.58
N ALA A 141 -0.66 -14.15 11.16
CA ALA A 141 0.80 -14.13 11.12
C ALA A 141 1.44 -15.40 11.73
N THR A 142 0.73 -16.08 12.63
CA THR A 142 1.14 -17.33 13.27
C THR A 142 0.82 -18.60 12.47
N ALA A 143 0.16 -18.48 11.31
CA ALA A 143 -0.16 -19.63 10.49
C ALA A 143 1.12 -20.25 9.91
N PRO A 144 1.21 -21.60 9.79
CA PRO A 144 2.39 -22.27 9.23
C PRO A 144 2.79 -21.76 7.83
N SER A 145 1.82 -21.41 6.99
CA SER A 145 2.06 -20.84 5.66
C SER A 145 2.72 -19.46 5.75
N ALA A 146 2.24 -18.58 6.63
CA ALA A 146 2.79 -17.24 6.84
C ALA A 146 4.23 -17.30 7.40
N GLU A 147 4.48 -18.16 8.39
CA GLU A 147 5.81 -18.36 8.96
C GLU A 147 6.80 -18.89 7.91
N SER A 148 6.42 -19.94 7.15
CA SER A 148 7.25 -20.46 6.06
C SER A 148 7.58 -19.36 5.04
N TYR A 149 6.59 -18.59 4.63
CA TYR A 149 6.78 -17.55 3.62
C TYR A 149 7.62 -16.38 4.14
N HIS A 150 7.46 -16.02 5.42
CA HIS A 150 8.32 -15.05 6.07
C HIS A 150 9.79 -15.52 6.09
N GLN A 151 10.04 -16.79 6.43
CA GLN A 151 11.39 -17.38 6.38
C GLN A 151 11.97 -17.40 4.96
N LEU A 152 11.15 -17.74 3.97
CA LEU A 152 11.57 -17.77 2.56
C LEU A 152 11.98 -16.39 2.03
N THR A 153 11.24 -15.36 2.45
CA THR A 153 11.34 -14.01 1.88
C THR A 153 12.08 -13.02 2.78
N ASN A 154 12.50 -13.46 3.97
CA ASN A 154 12.98 -12.61 5.07
C ASN A 154 11.99 -11.47 5.42
N GLY A 155 10.70 -11.67 5.19
CA GLY A 155 9.65 -10.66 5.36
C GLY A 155 9.67 -9.51 4.34
N ARG A 156 10.48 -9.62 3.26
CA ARG A 156 10.73 -8.52 2.31
C ARG A 156 9.88 -8.55 1.04
N LEU A 157 9.11 -9.62 0.82
CA LEU A 157 8.21 -9.72 -0.34
C LEU A 157 6.76 -9.60 0.11
N PHE A 158 6.03 -8.72 -0.56
CA PHE A 158 4.63 -8.42 -0.23
C PHE A 158 3.70 -9.27 -1.06
N ALA A 159 2.52 -9.60 -0.53
CA ALA A 159 1.46 -10.22 -1.32
C ALA A 159 1.06 -9.30 -2.48
N HIS A 160 0.81 -8.04 -2.15
CA HIS A 160 0.45 -6.99 -3.09
C HIS A 160 1.06 -5.67 -2.64
N GLN A 161 1.64 -4.94 -3.60
CA GLN A 161 2.04 -3.55 -3.41
C GLN A 161 1.41 -2.67 -4.49
N ARG A 162 0.84 -1.55 -4.07
CA ARG A 162 0.26 -0.54 -4.95
C ARG A 162 0.91 0.79 -4.69
N VAL A 163 1.33 1.44 -5.77
CA VAL A 163 2.02 2.72 -5.70
C VAL A 163 1.26 3.73 -6.53
N HIS A 164 0.83 4.80 -5.88
CA HIS A 164 0.12 5.90 -6.51
C HIS A 164 0.81 7.22 -6.20
N ILE A 165 0.87 8.11 -7.18
CA ILE A 165 1.26 9.49 -6.99
C ILE A 165 0.02 10.35 -7.24
N ALA A 166 -0.46 11.02 -6.20
CA ALA A 166 -1.50 12.02 -6.31
C ALA A 166 -0.86 13.40 -6.49
N VAL A 167 -1.19 14.05 -7.60
CA VAL A 167 -0.74 15.41 -7.91
C VAL A 167 -1.91 16.33 -7.63
N ARG A 168 -1.72 17.28 -6.71
CA ARG A 168 -2.75 18.22 -6.29
C ARG A 168 -2.36 19.63 -6.62
N VAL A 169 -3.23 20.34 -7.32
CA VAL A 169 -3.09 21.78 -7.55
C VAL A 169 -4.07 22.50 -6.64
N ARG A 170 -3.54 23.33 -5.74
CA ARG A 170 -4.35 23.99 -4.72
C ARG A 170 -5.11 25.16 -5.31
N ARG A 171 -6.39 25.26 -4.96
CA ARG A 171 -7.19 26.46 -5.19
C ARG A 171 -6.77 27.50 -4.15
N ALA A 172 -5.85 28.39 -4.50
CA ALA A 172 -5.40 29.52 -3.69
C ALA A 172 -5.20 30.74 -4.59
N GLY A 173 -5.04 31.95 -4.05
CA GLY A 173 -4.59 33.11 -4.85
C GLY A 173 -5.53 33.61 -5.96
N GLY A 174 -6.80 33.19 -5.99
CA GLY A 174 -7.79 33.68 -6.97
C GLY A 174 -7.73 33.03 -8.36
N PHE A 175 -6.92 31.98 -8.56
CA PHE A 175 -6.83 31.25 -9.81
C PHE A 175 -8.17 30.63 -10.23
N ARG A 176 -8.46 30.67 -11.53
CA ARG A 176 -9.64 30.03 -12.12
C ARG A 176 -9.41 28.53 -12.25
N ARG A 177 -10.50 27.77 -12.40
CA ARG A 177 -10.44 26.32 -12.62
C ARG A 177 -9.57 25.94 -13.83
N ALA A 178 -9.59 26.73 -14.91
CA ALA A 178 -8.77 26.49 -16.10
C ALA A 178 -7.27 26.55 -15.78
N ASP A 179 -6.84 27.58 -15.04
CA ASP A 179 -5.44 27.75 -14.61
C ASP A 179 -4.97 26.56 -13.74
N LEU A 180 -5.85 26.07 -12.85
CA LEU A 180 -5.57 24.88 -12.05
C LEU A 180 -5.43 23.62 -12.91
N ALA A 181 -6.31 23.45 -13.91
CA ALA A 181 -6.32 22.27 -14.78
C ALA A 181 -5.08 22.24 -15.69
N GLU A 182 -4.67 23.38 -16.25
CA GLU A 182 -3.45 23.50 -17.04
C GLU A 182 -2.21 23.17 -16.21
N THR A 183 -2.11 23.75 -15.01
CA THR A 183 -1.01 23.46 -14.08
C THR A 183 -0.96 21.99 -13.69
N LEU A 184 -2.13 21.37 -13.46
CA LEU A 184 -2.23 19.95 -13.11
C LEU A 184 -1.75 19.07 -14.27
N LEU A 185 -2.19 19.37 -15.49
CA LEU A 185 -1.79 18.64 -16.69
C LEU A 185 -0.27 18.67 -16.89
N LEU A 186 0.34 19.86 -16.79
CA LEU A 186 1.78 20.02 -16.94
C LEU A 186 2.55 19.28 -15.84
N ALA A 187 2.08 19.35 -14.59
CA ALA A 187 2.68 18.64 -13.47
C ALA A 187 2.61 17.12 -13.64
N VAL A 188 1.44 16.59 -14.03
CA VAL A 188 1.25 15.15 -14.28
C VAL A 188 2.15 14.68 -15.42
N ARG A 189 2.19 15.38 -16.56
CA ARG A 189 3.08 15.03 -17.68
C ARG A 189 4.56 15.04 -17.29
N ARG A 190 4.99 16.00 -16.46
CA ARG A 190 6.37 16.06 -15.95
C ARG A 190 6.67 14.87 -15.04
N ILE A 191 5.79 14.60 -14.08
CA ILE A 191 5.98 13.51 -13.09
C ILE A 191 5.97 12.14 -13.77
N SER A 192 5.02 11.87 -14.67
CA SER A 192 4.96 10.60 -15.41
C SER A 192 6.22 10.35 -16.23
N ARG A 193 6.75 11.38 -16.91
CA ARG A 193 8.02 11.29 -17.65
C ARG A 193 9.21 11.02 -16.74
N LEU A 194 9.29 11.70 -15.59
CA LEU A 194 10.37 11.50 -14.62
C LEU A 194 10.38 10.07 -14.06
N VAL A 195 9.22 9.54 -13.68
CA VAL A 195 9.09 8.19 -13.11
C VAL A 195 9.36 7.13 -14.18
N THR A 196 8.82 7.32 -15.40
CA THR A 196 9.10 6.42 -16.53
C THR A 196 10.58 6.43 -16.92
N GLY A 197 11.23 7.59 -16.90
CA GLY A 197 12.67 7.74 -17.13
C GLY A 197 13.53 7.04 -16.07
N ALA A 198 13.00 6.83 -14.86
CA ALA A 198 13.64 6.03 -13.81
C ALA A 198 13.38 4.51 -13.95
N GLY A 199 12.78 4.06 -15.06
CA GLY A 199 12.50 2.65 -15.34
C GLY A 199 11.22 2.11 -14.70
N LEU A 200 10.40 2.97 -14.10
CA LEU A 200 9.12 2.59 -13.49
C LEU A 200 7.96 3.06 -14.38
N PRO A 201 7.14 2.15 -14.96
CA PRO A 201 5.98 2.55 -15.74
C PRO A 201 5.08 3.51 -14.95
N ALA A 202 4.72 4.66 -15.51
CA ALA A 202 3.86 5.63 -14.84
C ALA A 202 2.71 6.04 -15.76
N ARG A 203 1.47 5.76 -15.34
CA ARG A 203 0.27 6.01 -16.15
C ARG A 203 -0.74 6.85 -15.37
N PRO A 204 -1.16 8.02 -15.91
CA PRO A 204 -2.32 8.73 -15.38
C PRO A 204 -3.56 7.84 -15.40
N LEU A 205 -4.40 7.93 -14.37
CA LEU A 205 -5.63 7.15 -14.25
C LEU A 205 -6.82 7.94 -14.78
N ALA A 206 -7.71 7.25 -15.50
CA ALA A 206 -9.04 7.76 -15.83
C ALA A 206 -9.93 7.85 -14.56
N ALA A 207 -11.07 8.52 -14.68
CA ALA A 207 -12.00 8.79 -13.57
C ALA A 207 -12.38 7.55 -12.75
N GLN A 208 -12.86 6.49 -13.41
CA GLN A 208 -13.30 5.28 -12.72
C GLN A 208 -12.12 4.48 -12.09
N PRO A 209 -11.01 4.23 -12.80
CA PRO A 209 -9.80 3.68 -12.17
C PRO A 209 -9.26 4.50 -10.99
N ALA A 210 -9.41 5.83 -11.01
CA ALA A 210 -9.01 6.69 -9.88
C ALA A 210 -9.90 6.45 -8.64
N LEU A 211 -11.22 6.30 -8.83
CA LEU A 211 -12.14 5.89 -7.75
C LEU A 211 -11.83 4.48 -7.23
N THR A 212 -11.50 3.55 -8.11
CA THR A 212 -11.04 2.20 -7.71
C THR A 212 -9.76 2.29 -6.89
N ALA A 213 -8.76 3.06 -7.32
CA ALA A 213 -7.52 3.27 -6.58
C ALA A 213 -7.75 3.88 -5.19
N LEU A 214 -8.75 4.76 -5.04
CA LEU A 214 -9.17 5.32 -3.75
C LEU A 214 -9.76 4.25 -2.83
N GLY A 215 -10.71 3.45 -3.32
CA GLY A 215 -11.29 2.34 -2.55
C GLY A 215 -10.25 1.30 -2.16
N GLU A 216 -9.35 0.97 -3.09
CA GLU A 216 -8.21 0.08 -2.87
C GLU A 216 -7.26 0.59 -1.79
N ALA A 217 -6.91 1.88 -1.83
CA ALA A 217 -6.08 2.49 -0.78
C ALA A 217 -6.78 2.41 0.57
N ALA A 218 -8.09 2.71 0.63
CA ALA A 218 -8.90 2.62 1.84
C ALA A 218 -9.10 1.19 2.38
N GLN A 219 -8.82 0.17 1.55
CA GLN A 219 -9.25 -1.22 1.76
C GLN A 219 -10.77 -1.32 1.90
N HIS A 220 -11.48 -0.53 1.11
CA HIS A 220 -12.94 -0.55 1.07
C HIS A 220 -13.43 -1.84 0.47
N ASP A 221 -14.41 -2.45 1.14
CA ASP A 221 -15.11 -3.64 0.70
C ASP A 221 -16.61 -3.34 0.85
N PRO A 222 -17.38 -3.28 -0.26
CA PRO A 222 -18.80 -2.99 -0.23
C PRO A 222 -19.60 -3.95 0.67
N ASP A 223 -19.13 -5.17 0.92
CA ASP A 223 -19.81 -6.13 1.79
C ASP A 223 -19.75 -5.74 3.28
N HIS A 224 -18.91 -4.76 3.62
CA HIS A 224 -18.72 -4.27 4.98
C HIS A 224 -19.04 -2.77 5.08
N PRO A 225 -19.65 -2.31 6.19
CA PRO A 225 -19.90 -0.90 6.39
C PRO A 225 -18.60 -0.13 6.66
N VAL A 226 -18.62 1.17 6.41
CA VAL A 226 -17.58 2.10 6.88
C VAL A 226 -18.07 2.75 8.17
N ARG A 227 -17.22 2.79 9.19
CA ARG A 227 -17.54 3.44 10.48
C ARG A 227 -16.35 4.25 10.96
N ALA A 228 -16.54 5.55 11.11
CA ALA A 228 -15.63 6.45 11.79
C ALA A 228 -16.32 6.94 13.06
N THR A 229 -15.90 6.43 14.22
CA THR A 229 -16.42 6.80 15.53
C THR A 229 -15.30 7.36 16.41
N GLY A 230 -15.66 7.90 17.57
CA GLY A 230 -14.64 8.26 18.58
C GLY A 230 -13.80 7.07 19.05
N SER A 231 -14.34 5.85 18.97
CA SER A 231 -13.69 4.61 19.38
C SER A 231 -12.79 3.97 18.32
N GLY A 232 -12.85 4.40 17.05
CA GLY A 232 -11.96 3.86 16.01
C GLY A 232 -12.42 4.15 14.58
N LEU A 233 -11.62 3.69 13.63
CA LEU A 233 -11.95 3.68 12.20
C LEU A 233 -12.07 2.22 11.74
N GLU A 234 -13.16 1.90 11.05
CA GLU A 234 -13.43 0.59 10.48
C GLU A 234 -13.80 0.76 9.00
N VAL A 235 -13.06 0.07 8.13
CA VAL A 235 -13.28 0.09 6.67
C VAL A 235 -12.99 -1.32 6.16
N GLY A 236 -13.87 -1.87 5.33
CA GLY A 236 -13.71 -3.21 4.74
C GLY A 236 -13.60 -4.33 5.78
N GLY A 237 -14.33 -4.22 6.89
CA GLY A 237 -14.31 -5.19 7.99
C GLY A 237 -13.03 -5.17 8.84
N ARG A 238 -12.14 -4.18 8.65
CA ARG A 238 -10.86 -4.08 9.35
C ARG A 238 -10.80 -2.85 10.23
N ARG A 239 -10.21 -2.99 11.42
CA ARG A 239 -9.86 -1.88 12.30
C ARG A 239 -8.64 -1.15 11.74
N GLN A 240 -8.71 0.17 11.67
CA GLN A 240 -7.65 0.99 11.12
C GLN A 240 -7.22 2.09 12.10
N ALA A 241 -5.91 2.37 12.13
CA ALA A 241 -5.33 3.47 12.86
C ALA A 241 -4.34 4.24 11.98
N VAL A 242 -4.29 5.56 12.15
CA VAL A 242 -3.46 6.47 11.36
C VAL A 242 -2.52 7.23 12.28
N PHE A 243 -1.25 7.30 11.89
CA PHE A 243 -0.17 7.90 12.64
C PHE A 243 0.64 8.85 11.75
N ARG A 244 1.09 9.96 12.32
CA ARG A 244 2.16 10.79 11.74
C ARG A 244 3.50 10.31 12.27
N ILE A 245 4.52 10.34 11.43
CA ILE A 245 5.88 10.00 11.82
C ILE A 245 6.74 11.26 11.79
N ARG A 246 7.28 11.65 12.94
CA ARG A 246 8.33 12.69 13.01
C ARG A 246 9.67 12.01 12.76
N VAL A 247 10.26 12.29 11.61
CA VAL A 247 11.40 11.52 11.13
C VAL A 247 12.72 11.89 11.80
N GLY A 248 13.48 10.85 12.15
CA GLY A 248 14.85 10.94 12.65
C GLY A 248 15.90 11.03 11.54
N PRO A 249 17.19 10.81 11.86
CA PRO A 249 18.27 10.77 10.87
C PRO A 249 18.23 9.50 9.99
N GLU A 250 17.73 8.37 10.49
CA GLU A 250 17.79 7.07 9.81
C GLU A 250 16.52 6.74 8.99
N LEU A 251 16.05 7.70 8.20
CA LEU A 251 14.81 7.60 7.43
C LEU A 251 14.80 6.43 6.42
N GLY A 252 15.95 6.05 5.86
CA GLY A 252 16.05 4.97 4.87
C GLY A 252 15.62 3.62 5.43
N GLN A 253 16.11 3.26 6.62
CA GLN A 253 15.79 1.99 7.29
C GLN A 253 14.28 1.90 7.61
N LEU A 254 13.68 3.02 8.00
CA LEU A 254 12.24 3.07 8.28
C LEU A 254 11.41 2.68 7.05
N PHE A 255 11.75 3.14 5.84
CA PHE A 255 11.02 2.77 4.62
C PHE A 255 11.18 1.30 4.26
N GLU A 256 12.31 0.68 4.59
CA GLU A 256 12.51 -0.76 4.41
C GLU A 256 11.65 -1.58 5.37
N TRP A 257 11.49 -1.13 6.62
CA TRP A 257 10.77 -1.89 7.66
C TRP A 257 9.27 -1.65 7.71
N LEU A 258 8.77 -0.47 7.34
CA LEU A 258 7.33 -0.15 7.38
C LEU A 258 6.44 -1.19 6.67
N PRO A 259 6.85 -1.75 5.51
CA PRO A 259 6.11 -2.81 4.86
C PRO A 259 6.14 -4.17 5.60
N MET A 260 7.08 -4.40 6.52
CA MET A 260 7.25 -5.64 7.29
C MET A 260 6.38 -5.69 8.57
N LEU A 261 5.56 -4.66 8.80
CA LEU A 261 4.70 -4.60 9.98
C LEU A 261 3.69 -5.76 9.99
N PRO A 262 3.37 -6.32 11.16
CA PRO A 262 2.43 -7.44 11.30
C PRO A 262 0.95 -6.99 11.19
N ALA A 263 0.66 -6.14 10.21
CA ALA A 263 -0.67 -5.62 9.91
C ALA A 263 -1.25 -6.35 8.69
N ALA A 264 -2.57 -6.53 8.63
CA ALA A 264 -3.23 -7.07 7.44
C ALA A 264 -2.95 -6.19 6.21
N ALA A 265 -2.80 -4.89 6.42
CA ALA A 265 -2.26 -3.99 5.41
C ALA A 265 -1.69 -2.72 6.06
N SER A 266 -0.71 -2.12 5.40
CA SER A 266 -0.14 -0.83 5.76
C SER A 266 -0.18 0.11 4.57
N THR A 267 -0.34 1.40 4.84
CA THR A 267 -0.27 2.44 3.81
C THR A 267 0.66 3.53 4.31
N VAL A 268 1.70 3.80 3.53
CA VAL A 268 2.66 4.88 3.75
C VAL A 268 2.32 6.01 2.80
N SER A 269 2.08 7.19 3.34
CA SER A 269 1.72 8.41 2.61
C SER A 269 2.79 9.46 2.87
N LEU A 270 3.51 9.85 1.83
CA LEU A 270 4.52 10.90 1.88
C LEU A 270 4.03 12.09 1.06
N THR A 271 3.68 13.18 1.76
CA THR A 271 3.14 14.39 1.13
C THR A 271 4.17 15.49 1.18
N ALA A 272 4.41 16.20 0.06
CA ALA A 272 5.29 17.36 0.04
C ALA A 272 4.76 18.50 -0.84
N GLN A 273 5.22 19.71 -0.53
CA GLN A 273 5.02 20.94 -1.30
C GLN A 273 6.17 21.91 -1.00
N PHE A 274 6.44 22.84 -1.91
CA PHE A 274 7.32 23.96 -1.59
C PHE A 274 6.68 24.85 -0.51
N ALA A 275 7.49 25.40 0.38
CA ALA A 275 7.02 26.42 1.32
C ALA A 275 6.66 27.68 0.53
N GLY A 276 5.40 28.11 0.56
CA GLY A 276 5.00 29.37 -0.07
C GLY A 276 5.73 30.54 0.58
N ARG A 277 6.13 31.54 -0.23
CA ARG A 277 6.50 32.87 0.28
C ARG A 277 5.23 33.53 0.79
N THR A 278 4.92 33.38 2.08
CA THR A 278 3.82 34.13 2.68
C THR A 278 4.19 35.62 2.73
N LYS A 279 3.48 36.44 1.94
CA LYS A 279 3.47 37.91 2.06
C LYS A 279 3.13 38.40 3.47
N ASP A 280 2.54 37.53 4.31
CA ASP A 280 2.18 37.82 5.72
C ASP A 280 3.35 37.75 6.72
N SER A 281 4.54 37.30 6.31
CA SER A 281 5.70 37.26 7.21
C SER A 281 6.19 38.65 7.68
N HIS A 282 5.80 39.73 6.98
CA HIS A 282 6.04 41.10 7.44
C HIS A 282 5.05 41.58 8.52
N ARG A 283 3.89 40.93 8.69
CA ARG A 283 2.88 41.36 9.67
C ARG A 283 3.03 40.68 11.04
N VAL A 284 3.69 39.54 11.10
CA VAL A 284 3.91 38.78 12.34
C VAL A 284 5.13 39.29 13.14
N ARG A 285 6.03 40.08 12.52
CA ARG A 285 7.21 40.63 13.22
C ARG A 285 6.94 41.87 14.10
N SER A 286 5.72 42.43 14.12
CA SER A 286 5.44 43.65 14.92
C SER A 286 4.58 43.43 16.17
N ALA A 287 4.28 42.19 16.55
CA ALA A 287 3.63 41.92 17.84
C ALA A 287 4.72 41.67 18.89
N ALA A 288 5.14 42.73 19.58
CA ALA A 288 5.91 42.61 20.80
C ALA A 288 5.15 41.72 21.81
N PRO A 289 5.82 40.82 22.54
CA PRO A 289 5.16 40.04 23.57
C PRO A 289 4.62 40.98 24.67
N PRO A 290 3.44 40.74 25.25
CA PRO A 290 2.99 41.49 26.40
C PRO A 290 3.94 41.22 27.57
N ALA A 291 4.36 42.30 28.23
CA ALA A 291 5.15 42.25 29.45
C ALA A 291 4.36 41.50 30.54
N PHE A 292 4.89 40.37 30.99
CA PHE A 292 4.43 39.74 32.23
C PHE A 292 5.10 40.48 33.39
N ALA A 293 4.28 40.97 34.32
CA ALA A 293 4.72 41.58 35.54
C ALA A 293 5.47 40.55 36.40
N GLU A 294 6.72 40.86 36.72
CA GLU A 294 7.49 40.22 37.78
C GLU A 294 6.91 40.61 39.15
N ALA A 295 6.68 39.60 40.00
CA ALA A 295 6.67 39.78 41.44
C ALA A 295 7.37 38.58 42.10
N ASP A 296 8.54 38.91 42.63
CA ASP A 296 9.24 38.34 43.79
C ASP A 296 9.54 36.84 43.88
N LEU A 297 10.82 36.51 43.65
CA LEU A 297 11.61 35.79 44.66
C LEU A 297 13.10 36.19 44.57
N LYS A 298 13.57 36.99 45.53
CA LYS A 298 14.99 37.32 45.77
C LYS A 298 15.65 36.21 46.61
N LEU A 299 16.90 35.84 46.31
CA LEU A 299 18.18 35.97 47.06
C LEU A 299 19.07 34.81 46.53
N VAL A 300 20.41 34.79 46.40
CA VAL A 300 21.54 35.69 46.70
C VAL A 300 22.75 35.21 45.88
N SER A 301 23.59 36.17 45.53
CA SER A 301 24.95 36.18 44.93
C SER A 301 25.82 34.92 44.85
N ALA A 302 26.60 34.85 43.76
CA ALA A 302 28.08 34.87 43.83
C ALA A 302 28.70 35.34 42.49
N SER A 303 29.71 36.20 42.60
CA SER A 303 30.48 36.89 41.55
C SER A 303 31.67 36.08 41.03
N ALA A 304 32.11 36.36 39.78
CA ALA A 304 33.43 36.96 39.45
C ALA A 304 34.12 36.42 38.17
N GLY A 305 34.69 37.35 37.38
CA GLY A 305 35.80 37.20 36.41
C GLY A 305 35.37 36.95 34.96
N GLY A 306 35.46 37.89 34.00
CA GLY A 306 36.68 38.45 33.36
C GLY A 306 36.95 37.67 32.06
N THR A 307 37.23 38.17 30.85
CA THR A 307 37.93 39.38 30.38
C THR A 307 37.86 39.43 28.82
N VAL A 308 37.55 40.61 28.26
CA VAL A 308 38.08 41.33 27.06
C VAL A 308 38.60 40.58 25.80
N ALA A 309 38.08 40.96 24.61
CA ALA A 309 38.83 41.42 23.40
C ALA A 309 37.83 41.77 22.28
N SER A 310 37.54 43.05 22.01
CA SER A 310 38.24 44.02 21.15
C SER A 310 37.74 44.02 19.70
N GLU A 311 37.09 45.14 19.36
CA GLU A 311 36.66 45.57 18.03
C GLU A 311 37.84 45.78 17.07
N VAL A 312 37.64 45.46 15.79
CA VAL A 312 38.34 46.07 14.66
C VAL A 312 37.31 46.35 13.58
N SER A 313 37.06 47.65 13.37
CA SER A 313 36.40 48.17 12.18
C SER A 313 37.38 48.16 11.00
N GLY A 314 36.90 47.76 9.83
CA GLY A 314 37.68 47.76 8.59
C GLY A 314 36.79 47.65 7.36
N SER A 315 36.49 48.82 6.80
CA SER A 315 36.32 49.15 5.38
C SER A 315 35.53 48.21 4.45
N ALA A 316 34.49 48.80 3.86
CA ALA A 316 33.83 48.34 2.65
C ALA A 316 34.84 48.05 1.53
N ASP A 317 34.69 46.89 0.88
CA ASP A 317 35.09 46.72 -0.51
C ASP A 317 34.14 45.74 -1.21
N GLY A 318 33.81 46.05 -2.46
CA GLY A 318 32.71 45.47 -3.22
C GLY A 318 32.90 43.99 -3.57
N GLY A 319 32.24 43.11 -2.81
CA GLY A 319 32.04 41.72 -3.18
C GLY A 319 30.64 41.54 -3.78
N GLY A 320 30.55 41.39 -5.10
CA GLY A 320 29.34 40.91 -5.76
C GLY A 320 28.94 39.58 -5.15
N SER A 321 27.93 39.62 -4.28
CA SER A 321 27.28 38.43 -3.74
C SER A 321 26.66 37.70 -4.92
N THR A 322 27.37 36.71 -5.44
CA THR A 322 26.77 35.61 -6.19
C THR A 322 25.71 35.06 -5.25
N ALA A 323 24.46 35.48 -5.47
CA ALA A 323 23.31 34.91 -4.81
C ALA A 323 23.35 33.42 -5.12
N VAL A 324 23.90 32.63 -4.20
CA VAL A 324 23.71 31.19 -4.16
C VAL A 324 22.20 31.05 -4.22
N MET A 325 21.70 30.58 -5.36
CA MET A 325 20.27 30.52 -5.63
C MET A 325 19.70 29.50 -4.65
N GLU A 326 19.29 30.01 -3.49
CA GLU A 326 18.94 29.23 -2.32
C GLU A 326 17.73 28.36 -2.70
N ARG A 327 17.91 27.04 -2.59
CA ARG A 327 16.90 26.09 -3.04
C ARG A 327 15.63 26.32 -2.20
N PRO A 328 14.45 26.49 -2.81
CA PRO A 328 13.25 26.80 -2.06
C PRO A 328 12.95 25.66 -1.07
N PRO A 329 12.70 25.97 0.21
CA PRO A 329 12.53 24.95 1.23
C PRO A 329 11.28 24.11 0.98
N VAL A 330 11.37 22.81 1.25
CA VAL A 330 10.26 21.86 1.08
C VAL A 330 9.61 21.57 2.43
N ARG A 331 8.28 21.60 2.47
CA ARG A 331 7.50 21.07 3.60
C ARG A 331 7.02 19.68 3.23
N ALA A 332 7.24 18.71 4.10
CA ALA A 332 6.82 17.33 3.88
C ALA A 332 6.32 16.66 5.17
N GLU A 333 5.41 15.69 5.02
CA GLU A 333 4.84 14.89 6.10
C GLU A 333 4.81 13.42 5.70
N LEU A 334 5.11 12.56 6.67
CA LEU A 334 5.00 11.11 6.56
C LEU A 334 3.86 10.63 7.47
N THR A 335 2.86 10.00 6.85
CA THR A 335 1.69 9.42 7.54
C THR A 335 1.62 7.94 7.23
N VAL A 336 1.41 7.12 8.27
CA VAL A 336 1.29 5.66 8.17
C VAL A 336 -0.09 5.26 8.66
N ARG A 337 -0.81 4.49 7.86
CA ARG A 337 -2.06 3.81 8.25
C ARG A 337 -1.81 2.32 8.38
N LEU A 338 -2.27 1.74 9.48
CA LEU A 338 -2.28 0.31 9.73
C LEU A 338 -3.72 -0.19 9.72
N ALA A 339 -3.94 -1.34 9.10
CA ALA A 339 -5.21 -2.05 9.10
C ALA A 339 -5.00 -3.47 9.62
N ALA A 340 -5.87 -3.90 10.52
CA ALA A 340 -5.83 -5.23 11.12
C ALA A 340 -7.23 -5.83 11.22
N VAL A 341 -7.27 -7.16 11.32
CA VAL A 341 -8.54 -7.92 11.41
C VAL A 341 -9.28 -7.67 12.71
N ASP A 342 -8.56 -7.35 13.79
CA ASP A 342 -9.12 -7.08 15.11
C ASP A 342 -8.28 -6.05 15.88
N GLU A 343 -8.80 -5.63 17.06
CA GLU A 343 -8.18 -4.63 17.92
C GLU A 343 -6.84 -5.08 18.51
N MET A 344 -6.71 -6.38 18.83
CA MET A 344 -5.51 -6.94 19.44
C MET A 344 -4.35 -6.93 18.43
N THR A 345 -4.60 -7.38 17.21
CA THR A 345 -3.66 -7.37 16.09
C THR A 345 -3.29 -5.94 15.70
N LEU A 346 -4.26 -5.01 15.76
CA LEU A 346 -3.97 -3.59 15.56
C LEU A 346 -3.01 -3.07 16.64
N ALA A 347 -3.27 -3.35 17.92
CA ALA A 347 -2.40 -2.93 19.02
C ALA A 347 -0.97 -3.51 18.90
N GLN A 348 -0.85 -4.77 18.48
CA GLN A 348 0.45 -5.40 18.19
C GLN A 348 1.18 -4.70 17.03
N SER A 349 0.46 -4.40 15.95
CA SER A 349 1.01 -3.67 14.79
C SER A 349 1.48 -2.26 15.17
N VAL A 350 0.73 -1.57 16.02
CA VAL A 350 1.08 -0.24 16.53
C VAL A 350 2.32 -0.31 17.42
N THR A 351 2.41 -1.30 18.29
CA THR A 351 3.59 -1.53 19.14
C THR A 351 4.83 -1.82 18.28
N ALA A 352 4.69 -2.63 17.22
CA ALA A 352 5.77 -2.88 16.27
C ALA A 352 6.20 -1.61 15.52
N LEU A 353 5.25 -0.78 15.07
CA LEU A 353 5.53 0.50 14.44
C LEU A 353 6.30 1.45 15.37
N GLN A 354 5.91 1.53 16.64
CA GLN A 354 6.59 2.35 17.65
C GLN A 354 8.03 1.91 17.85
N ARG A 355 8.29 0.60 18.01
CA ARG A 355 9.64 0.06 18.17
C ARG A 355 10.53 0.32 16.95
N LEU A 356 10.00 0.11 15.74
CA LEU A 356 10.74 0.36 14.50
C LEU A 356 11.04 1.85 14.31
N ALA A 357 10.09 2.73 14.65
CA ALA A 357 10.31 4.16 14.61
C ALA A 357 11.39 4.59 15.60
N GLU A 358 11.33 4.10 16.85
CA GLU A 358 12.37 4.36 17.86
C GLU A 358 13.76 3.91 17.40
N ALA A 359 13.86 2.71 16.80
CA ALA A 359 15.12 2.21 16.25
C ALA A 359 15.68 3.11 15.14
N ALA A 360 14.81 3.75 14.34
CA ALA A 360 15.19 4.71 13.31
C ALA A 360 15.34 6.17 13.82
N GLY A 361 15.26 6.39 15.15
CA GLY A 361 15.27 7.72 15.76
C GLY A 361 14.06 8.60 15.41
N ALA A 362 12.97 7.98 14.97
CA ALA A 362 11.70 8.63 14.63
C ALA A 362 10.69 8.52 15.77
N GLN A 363 9.68 9.40 15.77
CA GLN A 363 8.59 9.36 16.74
C GLN A 363 7.25 9.11 16.05
N VAL A 364 6.48 8.17 16.59
CA VAL A 364 5.10 7.89 16.16
C VAL A 364 4.15 8.76 16.95
N VAL A 365 3.36 9.57 16.25
CA VAL A 365 2.34 10.44 16.85
C VAL A 365 0.98 10.03 16.29
N PRO A 366 -0.04 9.74 17.12
CA PRO A 366 -1.39 9.52 16.62
C PRO A 366 -1.85 10.67 15.72
N PHE A 367 -2.57 10.38 14.64
CA PHE A 367 -3.09 11.44 13.80
C PHE A 367 -4.12 12.27 14.58
N GLU A 368 -3.78 13.54 14.85
CA GLU A 368 -4.66 14.47 15.54
C GLU A 368 -5.77 14.95 14.59
N GLY A 369 -7.02 14.87 15.06
CA GLY A 369 -8.20 15.31 14.32
C GLY A 369 -9.28 14.23 14.19
N PRO A 370 -10.39 14.55 13.49
CA PRO A 370 -11.38 13.57 13.06
C PRO A 370 -10.76 12.35 12.39
N ARG A 371 -11.29 11.15 12.65
CA ARG A 371 -10.77 9.90 12.07
C ARG A 371 -10.80 9.88 10.54
N LEU A 372 -11.81 10.53 9.95
CA LEU A 372 -11.91 10.69 8.50
C LEU A 372 -10.80 11.56 7.90
N ASP A 373 -10.26 12.52 8.64
CA ASP A 373 -9.11 13.31 8.15
C ASP A 373 -7.83 12.48 8.11
N GLY A 374 -7.65 11.59 9.09
CA GLY A 374 -6.57 10.61 9.08
C GLY A 374 -6.73 9.64 7.91
N LEU A 375 -7.96 9.16 7.65
CA LEU A 375 -8.24 8.35 6.47
C LEU A 375 -7.90 9.13 5.19
N ALA A 376 -8.38 10.38 5.05
CA ALA A 376 -8.10 11.27 3.92
C ALA A 376 -6.60 11.46 3.67
N ALA A 377 -5.81 11.62 4.74
CA ALA A 377 -4.35 11.79 4.68
C ALA A 377 -3.60 10.58 4.09
N THR A 378 -4.27 9.43 4.07
CA THR A 378 -3.76 8.16 3.56
C THR A 378 -4.58 7.63 2.38
N LEU A 379 -5.43 8.47 1.78
CA LEU A 379 -6.05 8.25 0.48
C LEU A 379 -5.34 9.10 -0.59
N PRO A 380 -5.40 8.70 -1.87
CA PRO A 380 -4.77 9.42 -2.97
C PRO A 380 -5.58 10.69 -3.29
N LEU A 381 -5.48 11.69 -2.42
CA LEU A 381 -6.24 12.95 -2.51
C LEU A 381 -5.31 14.18 -2.51
N GLY A 382 -4.01 13.97 -2.59
CA GLY A 382 -3.00 15.01 -2.43
C GLY A 382 -2.89 15.54 -0.99
N GLY A 383 -3.12 14.69 0.01
CA GLY A 383 -3.01 15.01 1.43
C GLY A 383 -4.33 15.25 2.16
N GLY A 384 -4.30 15.10 3.48
CA GLY A 384 -5.49 14.91 4.31
C GLY A 384 -6.12 16.16 4.91
N ALA A 385 -5.48 17.31 4.82
CA ALA A 385 -5.91 18.48 5.58
C ALA A 385 -6.75 19.48 4.75
N PRO A 386 -7.98 19.83 5.18
CA PRO A 386 -8.76 20.91 4.57
C PRO A 386 -8.10 22.29 4.74
N ARG A 387 -8.44 23.27 3.89
CA ARG A 387 -7.87 24.64 3.81
C ARG A 387 -7.57 25.35 5.14
N ASP A 388 -8.41 25.12 6.14
CA ASP A 388 -8.43 25.74 7.48
C ASP A 388 -7.71 24.91 8.55
N ALA A 389 -7.55 23.61 8.32
CA ALA A 389 -6.63 22.76 9.05
C ALA A 389 -5.30 22.79 8.29
N ALA A 390 -4.40 23.70 8.65
CA ALA A 390 -3.05 23.79 8.10
C ALA A 390 -2.17 22.57 8.48
N VAL A 391 -2.68 21.34 8.32
CA VAL A 391 -2.11 20.10 8.83
C VAL A 391 -1.08 19.54 7.84
N LEU A 392 -0.09 20.37 7.53
CA LEU A 392 1.30 20.00 7.82
C LEU A 392 1.63 20.57 9.21
N ALA A 393 0.69 20.56 10.17
CA ALA A 393 0.63 21.47 11.31
C ALA A 393 1.72 21.17 12.34
N GLY A 394 2.25 19.94 12.35
CA GLY A 394 3.49 19.62 13.07
C GLY A 394 4.74 20.34 12.50
N LEU A 395 4.59 21.03 11.38
CA LEU A 395 5.58 21.86 10.67
C LEU A 395 5.10 23.31 10.49
N VAL A 396 3.87 23.64 10.91
CA VAL A 396 3.33 25.03 10.95
C VAL A 396 3.31 25.56 12.39
N ALA A 397 3.28 24.68 13.40
CA ALA A 397 3.33 25.04 14.82
C ALA A 397 4.50 24.34 15.52
N GLY A 398 5.72 24.65 15.09
CA GLY A 398 6.95 24.32 15.81
C GLY A 398 7.87 25.53 15.72
N ARG A 399 8.54 25.88 16.81
CA ARG A 399 9.49 27.01 16.92
C ARG A 399 10.74 26.88 16.04
N ASP A 400 10.78 25.88 15.16
CA ASP A 400 11.87 25.59 14.26
C ASP A 400 11.41 25.96 12.84
N GLY A 401 12.26 26.65 12.08
CA GLY A 401 11.99 27.05 10.70
C GLY A 401 11.82 25.86 9.73
N PRO A 402 12.15 25.97 8.43
CA PRO A 402 12.07 24.82 7.51
C PRO A 402 12.84 23.63 8.10
N SER A 403 12.11 22.63 8.60
CA SER A 403 12.70 21.67 9.53
C SER A 403 13.58 20.69 8.76
N ALA A 404 14.72 20.30 9.34
CA ALA A 404 15.63 19.31 8.76
C ALA A 404 14.91 17.99 8.38
N GLY A 405 13.81 17.66 9.06
CA GLY A 405 12.94 16.52 8.73
C GLY A 405 12.23 16.66 7.37
N GLY A 406 11.75 17.86 7.02
CA GLY A 406 11.10 18.12 5.73
C GLY A 406 12.04 17.91 4.54
N GLU A 407 13.28 18.40 4.65
CA GLU A 407 14.30 18.22 3.61
C GLU A 407 14.74 16.75 3.47
N ARG A 408 14.84 16.01 4.60
CA ARG A 408 15.11 14.55 4.61
C ARG A 408 13.99 13.77 3.91
N LEU A 409 12.74 14.06 4.26
CA LEU A 409 11.57 13.46 3.61
C LEU A 409 11.53 13.77 2.11
N ALA A 410 11.85 15.01 1.72
CA ALA A 410 11.90 15.43 0.33
C ALA A 410 13.03 14.75 -0.46
N ALA A 411 14.10 14.31 0.21
CA ALA A 411 15.19 13.54 -0.39
C ALA A 411 14.94 12.02 -0.42
N ALA A 412 13.90 11.52 0.24
CA ALA A 412 13.62 10.10 0.33
C ALA A 412 13.31 9.47 -1.04
N THR A 413 13.87 8.28 -1.27
CA THR A 413 13.70 7.47 -2.49
C THR A 413 13.23 6.06 -2.09
N PRO A 414 11.97 5.89 -1.67
CA PRO A 414 11.47 4.58 -1.27
C PRO A 414 11.57 3.59 -2.43
N VAL A 415 11.93 2.34 -2.11
CA VAL A 415 12.03 1.25 -3.07
C VAL A 415 10.65 0.59 -3.22
N VAL A 416 10.24 0.39 -4.47
CA VAL A 416 8.95 -0.22 -4.81
C VAL A 416 9.15 -1.37 -5.80
N GLY A 417 8.21 -2.32 -5.81
CA GLY A 417 8.31 -3.60 -6.53
C GLY A 417 8.56 -4.77 -5.59
N GLY A 418 8.76 -5.96 -6.17
CA GLY A 418 8.97 -7.19 -5.41
C GLY A 418 7.69 -7.80 -4.80
N ASP A 419 6.52 -7.48 -5.33
CA ASP A 419 5.23 -8.01 -4.85
C ASP A 419 4.74 -9.23 -5.66
N GLY A 420 4.04 -10.13 -4.98
CA GLY A 420 3.45 -11.35 -5.51
C GLY A 420 3.85 -12.61 -4.73
N VAL A 421 3.72 -13.76 -5.38
CA VAL A 421 4.08 -15.08 -4.86
C VAL A 421 5.48 -15.46 -5.35
N MET A 422 6.41 -15.65 -4.41
CA MET A 422 7.74 -16.15 -4.73
C MET A 422 7.68 -17.62 -5.13
N LEU A 423 8.11 -17.96 -6.34
CA LEU A 423 8.21 -19.36 -6.79
C LEU A 423 9.57 -19.98 -6.44
N GLY A 424 10.62 -19.19 -6.33
CA GLY A 424 11.96 -19.67 -5.99
C GLY A 424 13.02 -18.61 -6.18
N VAL A 425 14.29 -19.03 -6.25
CA VAL A 425 15.43 -18.15 -6.54
C VAL A 425 16.08 -18.51 -7.87
N ASN A 426 16.48 -17.50 -8.65
CA ASN A 426 17.27 -17.74 -9.84
C ASN A 426 18.74 -18.09 -9.50
N ARG A 427 19.54 -18.41 -10.52
CA ARG A 427 20.98 -18.72 -10.36
C ARG A 427 21.82 -17.61 -9.73
N HIS A 428 21.31 -16.39 -9.69
CA HIS A 428 21.97 -15.22 -9.07
C HIS A 428 21.46 -14.98 -7.64
N GLY A 429 20.64 -15.88 -7.08
CA GLY A 429 20.06 -15.74 -5.75
C GLY A 429 18.91 -14.73 -5.66
N GLN A 430 18.44 -14.18 -6.78
CA GLN A 430 17.34 -13.22 -6.79
C GLN A 430 16.00 -13.95 -6.80
N PRO A 431 14.98 -13.45 -6.05
CA PRO A 431 13.67 -14.08 -6.00
C PRO A 431 12.97 -13.98 -7.36
N LEU A 432 12.42 -15.09 -7.85
CA LEU A 432 11.47 -15.11 -8.95
C LEU A 432 10.06 -15.02 -8.37
N VAL A 433 9.43 -13.86 -8.54
CA VAL A 433 8.09 -13.56 -8.03
C VAL A 433 7.10 -13.52 -9.17
N VAL A 434 5.91 -14.08 -8.96
CA VAL A 434 4.78 -14.06 -9.90
C VAL A 434 3.54 -13.47 -9.24
N ARG A 435 2.83 -12.60 -9.95
CA ARG A 435 1.54 -12.07 -9.48
C ARG A 435 0.44 -13.03 -9.91
N LEU A 436 0.13 -14.01 -9.05
CA LEU A 436 -0.96 -14.96 -9.31
C LEU A 436 -2.32 -14.24 -9.31
N PHE A 437 -2.51 -13.29 -8.40
CA PHE A 437 -3.76 -12.53 -8.26
C PHE A 437 -3.61 -11.14 -8.86
N ARG A 438 -4.39 -10.87 -9.91
CA ARG A 438 -4.31 -9.64 -10.72
C ARG A 438 -5.71 -9.12 -11.03
N PRO A 439 -5.86 -7.86 -11.49
CA PRO A 439 -7.12 -7.35 -12.03
C PRO A 439 -7.67 -8.17 -13.21
N GLU A 440 -6.83 -8.97 -13.87
CA GLU A 440 -7.21 -9.92 -14.90
C GLU A 440 -7.32 -11.35 -14.35
N PRO A 441 -8.24 -12.17 -14.88
CA PRO A 441 -8.21 -13.62 -14.65
C PRO A 441 -6.84 -14.18 -15.04
N THR A 442 -6.33 -15.13 -14.26
CA THR A 442 -4.99 -15.71 -14.48
C THR A 442 -5.07 -17.22 -14.59
N ARG A 443 -4.57 -17.79 -15.68
CA ARG A 443 -4.47 -19.23 -15.91
C ARG A 443 -3.03 -19.70 -15.71
N VAL A 444 -2.86 -20.70 -14.85
CA VAL A 444 -1.58 -21.32 -14.53
C VAL A 444 -1.63 -22.80 -14.89
N ALA A 445 -0.62 -23.30 -15.60
CA ALA A 445 -0.42 -24.72 -15.81
C ALA A 445 0.82 -25.17 -15.02
N VAL A 446 0.67 -26.16 -14.14
CA VAL A 446 1.79 -26.78 -13.42
C VAL A 446 1.96 -28.21 -13.93
N ILE A 447 3.11 -28.47 -14.56
CA ILE A 447 3.45 -29.75 -15.17
C ILE A 447 4.59 -30.40 -14.38
N GLY A 448 4.36 -31.62 -13.91
CA GLY A 448 5.41 -32.48 -13.34
C GLY A 448 5.16 -32.98 -11.93
N GLY A 449 4.08 -32.58 -11.26
CA GLY A 449 3.60 -33.30 -10.07
C GLY A 449 3.00 -32.45 -8.96
N LEU A 450 2.25 -33.16 -8.10
CA LEU A 450 1.46 -32.62 -7.00
C LEU A 450 2.22 -31.71 -6.03
N ARG A 451 3.46 -32.06 -5.65
CA ARG A 451 4.21 -31.32 -4.63
C ARG A 451 4.53 -29.89 -5.05
N CYS A 452 4.80 -29.66 -6.33
CA CYS A 452 4.99 -28.31 -6.85
C CYS A 452 3.71 -27.48 -6.71
N ALA A 453 2.55 -28.06 -7.00
CA ALA A 453 1.26 -27.38 -6.81
C ALA A 453 0.95 -27.15 -5.32
N GLN A 454 1.24 -28.11 -4.44
CA GLN A 454 1.08 -27.95 -3.00
C GLN A 454 1.96 -26.82 -2.45
N MET A 455 3.19 -26.66 -2.95
CA MET A 455 4.05 -25.52 -2.62
C MET A 455 3.42 -24.20 -3.09
N VAL A 456 2.94 -24.14 -4.34
CA VAL A 456 2.24 -22.95 -4.84
C VAL A 456 1.01 -22.63 -3.99
N VAL A 457 0.25 -23.64 -3.55
CA VAL A 457 -0.88 -23.48 -2.63
C VAL A 457 -0.44 -22.92 -1.28
N LEU A 458 0.61 -23.48 -0.67
CA LEU A 458 1.16 -22.98 0.60
C LEU A 458 1.55 -21.51 0.51
N ARG A 459 2.24 -21.12 -0.56
CA ARG A 459 2.69 -19.74 -0.77
C ARG A 459 1.55 -18.81 -1.15
N ALA A 460 0.56 -19.30 -1.91
CA ALA A 460 -0.67 -18.56 -2.22
C ALA A 460 -1.50 -18.28 -0.95
N LEU A 461 -1.62 -19.28 -0.06
CA LEU A 461 -2.21 -19.09 1.27
C LEU A 461 -1.40 -18.09 2.07
N ALA A 462 -0.07 -18.18 2.05
CA ALA A 462 0.80 -17.27 2.80
C ALA A 462 0.74 -15.80 2.35
N VAL A 463 0.28 -15.53 1.13
CA VAL A 463 -0.02 -14.18 0.63
C VAL A 463 -1.52 -13.84 0.72
N GLY A 464 -2.30 -14.67 1.42
CA GLY A 464 -3.69 -14.46 1.81
C GLY A 464 -4.73 -14.79 0.73
N GLY A 465 -4.34 -15.59 -0.25
CA GLY A 465 -5.26 -16.20 -1.20
C GLY A 465 -6.15 -17.24 -0.53
N ARG A 466 -7.45 -17.18 -0.83
CA ARG A 466 -8.38 -18.28 -0.53
C ARG A 466 -8.21 -19.36 -1.59
N VAL A 467 -7.84 -20.55 -1.16
CA VAL A 467 -7.57 -21.69 -2.03
C VAL A 467 -8.75 -22.65 -1.98
N LEU A 468 -9.23 -23.04 -3.16
CA LEU A 468 -10.14 -24.16 -3.31
C LEU A 468 -9.47 -25.20 -4.21
N VAL A 469 -9.40 -26.44 -3.75
CA VAL A 469 -8.82 -27.54 -4.51
C VAL A 469 -9.94 -28.43 -5.01
N GLN A 470 -10.07 -28.58 -6.31
CA GLN A 470 -10.89 -29.59 -6.96
C GLN A 470 -9.98 -30.73 -7.40
N SER A 471 -10.15 -31.92 -6.82
CA SER A 471 -9.25 -33.05 -7.10
C SER A 471 -10.01 -34.36 -7.35
N SER A 472 -9.50 -35.18 -8.27
CA SER A 472 -9.90 -36.58 -8.43
C SER A 472 -9.18 -37.53 -7.46
N ARG A 473 -8.22 -37.02 -6.68
CA ARG A 473 -7.42 -37.76 -5.69
C ARG A 473 -7.36 -37.01 -4.34
N PRO A 474 -8.49 -36.81 -3.65
CA PRO A 474 -8.55 -36.01 -2.42
C PRO A 474 -7.58 -36.49 -1.33
N TYR A 475 -7.37 -37.80 -1.20
CA TYR A 475 -6.43 -38.41 -0.27
C TYR A 475 -4.99 -37.89 -0.38
N ALA A 476 -4.58 -37.39 -1.55
CA ALA A 476 -3.24 -36.84 -1.77
C ALA A 476 -3.10 -35.40 -1.25
N TRP A 477 -4.21 -34.69 -1.08
CA TRP A 477 -4.28 -33.33 -0.53
C TRP A 477 -4.60 -33.30 0.96
N GLU A 478 -5.31 -34.30 1.48
CA GLU A 478 -5.70 -34.40 2.90
C GLU A 478 -4.55 -34.20 3.92
N PRO A 479 -3.33 -34.73 3.72
CA PRO A 479 -2.23 -34.50 4.66
C PRO A 479 -1.87 -33.01 4.79
N LEU A 480 -1.88 -32.28 3.66
CA LEU A 480 -1.61 -30.85 3.65
C LEU A 480 -2.70 -30.07 4.39
N LEU A 481 -3.97 -30.37 4.10
CA LEU A 481 -5.10 -29.73 4.78
C LEU A 481 -5.04 -29.98 6.30
N ARG A 482 -4.78 -31.23 6.71
CA ARG A 482 -4.68 -31.60 8.12
C ARG A 482 -3.54 -30.86 8.83
N ALA A 483 -2.40 -30.72 8.16
CA ALA A 483 -1.24 -30.08 8.76
C ALA A 483 -1.37 -28.55 8.87
N LEU A 484 -2.15 -27.91 7.98
CA LEU A 484 -2.49 -26.50 8.08
C LEU A 484 -3.63 -26.21 9.08
N GLY A 485 -4.40 -27.23 9.45
CA GLY A 485 -5.53 -27.12 10.37
C GLY A 485 -6.79 -26.58 9.70
N SER A 486 -7.78 -26.17 10.51
CA SER A 486 -9.02 -25.54 10.06
C SER A 486 -8.74 -24.12 9.53
N VAL A 487 -8.32 -24.02 8.27
CA VAL A 487 -8.21 -22.73 7.58
C VAL A 487 -9.47 -22.53 6.75
N GLU A 488 -10.31 -21.55 7.11
CA GLU A 488 -11.46 -21.12 6.28
C GLU A 488 -11.01 -20.73 4.85
N SER A 489 -9.72 -20.44 4.68
CA SER A 489 -9.10 -20.09 3.41
C SER A 489 -8.64 -21.29 2.57
N LEU A 490 -8.78 -22.55 3.01
CA LEU A 490 -8.42 -23.74 2.22
C LEU A 490 -9.57 -24.77 2.20
N GLY A 491 -10.18 -24.95 1.04
CA GLY A 491 -11.21 -25.97 0.79
C GLY A 491 -10.75 -27.09 -0.14
N LEU A 492 -11.34 -28.28 0.01
CA LEU A 492 -11.16 -29.41 -0.90
C LEU A 492 -12.54 -29.92 -1.35
N ILE A 493 -12.75 -30.03 -2.66
CA ILE A 493 -13.97 -30.56 -3.27
C ILE A 493 -13.62 -31.72 -4.22
N PRO A 494 -14.48 -32.75 -4.32
CA PRO A 494 -14.31 -33.81 -5.32
C PRO A 494 -14.38 -33.28 -6.76
N ALA A 495 -13.72 -33.98 -7.69
CA ALA A 495 -13.87 -33.77 -9.13
C ALA A 495 -15.35 -33.83 -9.56
N GLY A 496 -15.71 -33.08 -10.61
CA GLY A 496 -17.07 -33.03 -11.16
C GLY A 496 -18.06 -32.12 -10.42
N ARG A 497 -17.77 -31.69 -9.18
CA ARG A 497 -18.58 -30.67 -8.50
C ARG A 497 -18.27 -29.27 -9.06
N VAL A 498 -19.30 -28.49 -9.38
CA VAL A 498 -19.13 -27.08 -9.79
C VAL A 498 -18.74 -26.25 -8.56
N PRO A 499 -17.58 -25.58 -8.56
CA PRO A 499 -17.23 -24.66 -7.47
C PRO A 499 -18.06 -23.37 -7.58
N GLU A 500 -18.70 -22.97 -6.48
CA GLU A 500 -19.41 -21.69 -6.36
C GLU A 500 -18.72 -20.81 -5.29
N PRO A 501 -17.48 -20.34 -5.54
CA PRO A 501 -16.80 -19.47 -4.60
C PRO A 501 -17.45 -18.07 -4.62
N PRO A 502 -17.36 -17.31 -3.51
CA PRO A 502 -17.78 -15.91 -3.49
C PRO A 502 -17.01 -15.09 -4.54
N PRO A 503 -17.44 -13.86 -4.86
CA PRO A 503 -16.68 -12.97 -5.74
C PRO A 503 -15.24 -12.79 -5.26
N ALA A 504 -14.28 -12.90 -6.19
CA ALA A 504 -12.88 -12.64 -5.88
C ALA A 504 -12.63 -11.12 -5.91
N THR A 505 -11.84 -10.63 -4.95
CA THR A 505 -11.46 -9.21 -4.88
C THR A 505 -9.97 -9.10 -4.56
N ALA A 506 -9.38 -7.92 -4.72
CA ALA A 506 -7.99 -7.69 -4.31
C ALA A 506 -7.73 -7.99 -2.82
N MET A 507 -8.77 -7.88 -1.98
CA MET A 507 -8.69 -8.12 -0.54
C MET A 507 -9.11 -9.54 -0.15
N SER A 508 -9.65 -10.31 -1.09
CA SER A 508 -9.99 -11.72 -0.93
C SER A 508 -9.64 -12.45 -2.24
N PRO A 509 -8.35 -12.49 -2.61
CA PRO A 509 -7.93 -13.12 -3.85
C PRO A 509 -8.16 -14.63 -3.77
N GLN A 510 -8.37 -15.27 -4.92
CA GLN A 510 -8.75 -16.68 -4.97
C GLN A 510 -7.84 -17.50 -5.88
N LEU A 511 -7.43 -18.68 -5.42
CA LEU A 511 -6.75 -19.69 -6.21
C LEU A 511 -7.63 -20.93 -6.28
N LEU A 512 -8.14 -21.26 -7.46
CA LEU A 512 -8.77 -22.56 -7.69
C LEU A 512 -7.76 -23.51 -8.33
N VAL A 513 -7.48 -24.61 -7.66
CA VAL A 513 -6.64 -25.69 -8.18
C VAL A 513 -7.52 -26.77 -8.80
N VAL A 514 -7.24 -27.13 -10.04
CA VAL A 514 -7.90 -28.21 -10.78
C VAL A 514 -6.91 -29.36 -10.95
N ASP A 515 -6.99 -30.33 -10.04
CA ASP A 515 -6.24 -31.60 -10.02
C ASP A 515 -7.16 -32.75 -10.48
N VAL A 516 -7.72 -32.56 -11.66
CA VAL A 516 -8.54 -33.55 -12.36
C VAL A 516 -7.82 -33.77 -13.68
N GLY A 517 -7.32 -34.99 -13.91
CA GLY A 517 -6.47 -35.35 -15.07
C GLY A 517 -7.12 -35.00 -16.43
N PRO A 518 -6.47 -35.31 -17.56
CA PRO A 518 -6.89 -34.85 -18.89
C PRO A 518 -8.20 -35.48 -19.42
N VAL A 519 -8.94 -36.22 -18.59
CA VAL A 519 -10.16 -36.94 -19.00
C VAL A 519 -11.32 -35.95 -19.20
N PRO A 520 -11.86 -35.80 -20.42
CA PRO A 520 -13.02 -34.94 -20.68
C PRO A 520 -14.22 -35.35 -19.82
N GLY A 521 -15.02 -34.37 -19.37
CA GLY A 521 -16.24 -34.59 -18.58
C GLY A 521 -16.06 -34.62 -17.06
N HIS A 522 -14.82 -34.61 -16.54
CA HIS A 522 -14.56 -34.54 -15.09
C HIS A 522 -14.22 -33.12 -14.59
N VAL A 523 -13.97 -32.19 -15.52
CA VAL A 523 -13.69 -30.78 -15.21
C VAL A 523 -14.98 -29.99 -15.32
N ALA A 524 -15.49 -29.52 -14.18
CA ALA A 524 -16.58 -28.55 -14.17
C ALA A 524 -16.09 -27.21 -14.73
N PRO A 525 -16.89 -26.48 -15.54
CA PRO A 525 -16.51 -25.14 -15.99
C PRO A 525 -16.33 -24.23 -14.77
N VAL A 526 -15.19 -23.56 -14.70
CA VAL A 526 -14.89 -22.64 -13.61
C VAL A 526 -15.06 -21.21 -14.13
N PRO A 527 -15.88 -20.37 -13.48
CA PRO A 527 -16.04 -18.99 -13.88
C PRO A 527 -14.76 -18.19 -13.64
N GLU A 528 -14.28 -17.55 -14.71
CA GLU A 528 -13.17 -16.62 -14.66
C GLU A 528 -13.59 -15.29 -14.05
N SER A 529 -12.69 -14.68 -13.29
CA SER A 529 -12.97 -13.42 -12.61
C SER A 529 -11.65 -12.68 -12.32
N PRO A 530 -11.65 -11.34 -12.30
CA PRO A 530 -10.58 -10.57 -11.67
C PRO A 530 -10.19 -11.14 -10.31
N TRP A 531 -8.91 -11.11 -9.98
CA TRP A 531 -8.33 -11.60 -8.72
C TRP A 531 -8.52 -13.10 -8.46
N ARG A 532 -8.95 -13.86 -9.48
CA ARG A 532 -9.03 -15.32 -9.45
C ARG A 532 -7.98 -15.96 -10.36
N THR A 533 -7.19 -16.84 -9.77
CA THR A 533 -6.23 -17.70 -10.46
C THR A 533 -6.80 -19.10 -10.63
N LEU A 534 -6.76 -19.64 -11.85
CA LEU A 534 -7.06 -21.04 -12.15
C LEU A 534 -5.74 -21.79 -12.37
N LEU A 535 -5.43 -22.74 -11.50
CA LEU A 535 -4.23 -23.56 -11.60
C LEU A 535 -4.59 -24.98 -12.01
N PHE A 536 -4.17 -25.38 -13.19
CA PHE A 536 -4.34 -26.74 -13.70
C PHE A 536 -3.09 -27.56 -13.39
N LEU A 537 -3.27 -28.69 -12.71
CA LEU A 537 -2.19 -29.60 -12.35
C LEU A 537 -2.17 -30.80 -13.31
N ARG A 538 -0.98 -31.10 -13.86
CA ARG A 538 -0.70 -32.32 -14.62
C ARG A 538 0.55 -33.00 -14.09
N ASP A 539 0.45 -34.31 -13.86
CA ASP A 539 1.61 -35.12 -13.47
C ASP A 539 2.55 -35.35 -14.67
N GLU A 540 1.98 -35.48 -15.87
CA GLU A 540 2.67 -35.70 -17.13
C GLU A 540 2.05 -34.81 -18.22
N LEU A 541 2.86 -34.34 -19.16
CA LEU A 541 2.36 -33.55 -20.29
C LEU A 541 1.99 -34.47 -21.45
N THR A 542 0.72 -34.43 -21.86
CA THR A 542 0.21 -35.25 -22.95
C THR A 542 -0.33 -34.38 -24.09
N PRO A 543 -0.49 -34.92 -25.32
CA PRO A 543 -0.99 -34.12 -26.46
C PRO A 543 -2.36 -33.47 -26.22
N THR A 544 -3.19 -34.01 -25.33
CA THR A 544 -4.49 -33.42 -24.97
C THR A 544 -4.35 -32.14 -24.12
N ASP A 545 -3.19 -31.88 -23.55
CA ASP A 545 -2.91 -30.69 -22.72
C ASP A 545 -2.39 -29.49 -23.55
N THR A 546 -2.30 -29.63 -24.88
CA THR A 546 -1.81 -28.56 -25.78
C THR A 546 -2.64 -27.28 -25.71
N ASP A 547 -3.98 -27.42 -25.65
CA ASP A 547 -4.89 -26.28 -25.51
C ASP A 547 -4.72 -25.59 -24.15
N LEU A 548 -4.51 -26.37 -23.08
CA LEU A 548 -4.21 -25.84 -21.75
C LEU A 548 -2.94 -24.99 -21.77
N LEU A 549 -1.85 -25.49 -22.37
CA LEU A 549 -0.60 -24.73 -22.48
C LEU A 549 -0.76 -23.47 -23.33
N THR A 550 -1.53 -23.54 -24.43
CA THR A 550 -1.79 -22.39 -25.31
C THR A 550 -2.58 -21.30 -24.60
N ARG A 551 -3.47 -21.68 -23.68
CA ARG A 551 -4.34 -20.77 -22.92
C ARG A 551 -3.74 -20.29 -21.61
N ALA A 552 -2.66 -20.91 -21.12
CA ALA A 552 -2.02 -20.53 -19.88
C ALA A 552 -1.30 -19.17 -20.01
N ASP A 553 -1.46 -18.33 -19.00
CA ASP A 553 -0.66 -17.11 -18.85
C ASP A 553 0.70 -17.45 -18.25
N LEU A 554 0.70 -18.39 -17.30
CA LEU A 554 1.89 -18.92 -16.63
C LEU A 554 1.99 -20.43 -16.81
N THR A 555 3.14 -20.94 -17.25
CA THR A 555 3.44 -22.36 -17.22
C THR A 555 4.64 -22.63 -16.33
N VAL A 556 4.49 -23.56 -15.38
CA VAL A 556 5.58 -24.06 -14.54
C VAL A 556 5.88 -25.49 -14.95
N LEU A 557 7.08 -25.71 -15.48
CA LEU A 557 7.54 -27.02 -15.95
C LEU A 557 8.65 -27.52 -15.01
N GLN A 558 8.38 -28.62 -14.31
CA GLN A 558 9.44 -29.40 -13.66
C GLN A 558 10.25 -30.17 -14.71
N PRO A 559 11.36 -30.84 -14.35
CA PRO A 559 12.14 -31.63 -15.31
C PRO A 559 11.25 -32.57 -16.14
N LEU A 560 11.29 -32.37 -17.46
CA LEU A 560 10.45 -33.07 -18.42
C LEU A 560 11.20 -34.26 -19.04
N THR A 561 10.46 -35.29 -19.43
CA THR A 561 10.97 -36.34 -20.32
C THR A 561 11.15 -35.78 -21.74
N ARG A 562 11.92 -36.47 -22.58
CA ARG A 562 12.14 -36.02 -23.98
C ARG A 562 10.82 -35.81 -24.76
N PRO A 563 9.82 -36.71 -24.70
CA PRO A 563 8.54 -36.50 -25.39
C PRO A 563 7.80 -35.26 -24.87
N GLU A 564 7.71 -35.11 -23.55
CA GLU A 564 7.07 -33.94 -22.91
C GLU A 564 7.78 -32.63 -23.29
N ALA A 565 9.12 -32.60 -23.27
CA ALA A 565 9.90 -31.42 -23.63
C ALA A 565 9.71 -31.02 -25.09
N THR A 566 9.53 -32.00 -25.99
CA THR A 566 9.23 -31.75 -27.40
C THR A 566 7.86 -31.08 -27.55
N LEU A 567 6.83 -31.68 -26.95
CA LEU A 567 5.49 -31.15 -26.99
C LEU A 567 5.39 -29.75 -26.37
N ALA A 568 6.05 -29.52 -25.22
CA ALA A 568 6.09 -28.22 -24.58
C ALA A 568 6.80 -27.17 -25.47
N ALA A 569 7.94 -27.52 -26.06
CA ALA A 569 8.69 -26.61 -26.92
C ALA A 569 7.91 -26.24 -28.20
N ASP A 570 7.24 -27.20 -28.82
CA ASP A 570 6.43 -26.98 -30.02
C ASP A 570 5.20 -26.12 -29.71
N THR A 571 4.54 -26.37 -28.58
CA THR A 571 3.32 -25.65 -28.18
C THR A 571 3.60 -24.22 -27.72
N LEU A 572 4.68 -24.01 -26.96
CA LEU A 572 5.04 -22.73 -26.36
C LEU A 572 6.05 -21.93 -27.21
N GLY A 573 6.51 -22.47 -28.34
CA GLY A 573 7.46 -21.79 -29.22
C GLY A 573 8.84 -21.57 -28.59
N LEU A 574 9.34 -22.51 -27.79
CA LEU A 574 10.52 -22.33 -26.95
C LEU A 574 11.87 -22.47 -27.68
N GLY A 575 11.87 -22.84 -28.96
CA GLY A 575 13.07 -22.93 -29.81
C GLY A 575 14.22 -23.71 -29.17
N GLU A 576 15.39 -23.07 -29.09
CA GLU A 576 16.63 -23.63 -28.52
C GLU A 576 16.55 -23.93 -27.01
N SER A 577 15.54 -23.43 -26.29
CA SER A 577 15.36 -23.72 -24.85
C SER A 577 14.88 -25.16 -24.58
N ARG A 578 14.57 -25.94 -25.63
CA ARG A 578 14.10 -27.33 -25.54
C ARG A 578 15.09 -28.25 -24.82
N GLU A 579 16.38 -28.17 -25.13
CA GLU A 579 17.39 -29.06 -24.54
C GLU A 579 17.55 -28.82 -23.03
N TRP A 580 17.37 -27.57 -22.61
CA TRP A 580 17.42 -27.17 -21.21
C TRP A 580 16.26 -27.76 -20.41
N LEU A 581 15.08 -27.98 -21.00
CA LEU A 581 13.93 -28.59 -20.31
C LEU A 581 14.17 -30.03 -19.83
N ILE A 582 15.16 -30.71 -20.42
CA ILE A 582 15.50 -32.11 -20.13
C ILE A 582 16.64 -32.18 -19.09
N HIS A 583 17.55 -31.20 -19.09
CA HIS A 583 18.79 -31.20 -18.28
C HIS A 583 18.69 -30.35 -17.01
N ILE A 584 17.47 -30.01 -16.59
CA ILE A 584 17.22 -29.23 -15.38
C ILE A 584 17.61 -30.03 -14.14
N GLU A 585 18.31 -29.41 -13.18
CA GLU A 585 18.50 -29.98 -11.83
C GLU A 585 17.15 -30.32 -11.19
N THR A 586 17.08 -31.33 -10.32
CA THR A 586 15.80 -31.91 -9.89
C THR A 586 14.87 -30.94 -9.14
N ALA A 587 15.42 -29.87 -8.55
CA ALA A 587 14.68 -28.82 -7.84
C ALA A 587 14.57 -27.50 -8.62
N MET A 588 15.10 -27.44 -9.83
CA MET A 588 14.94 -26.31 -10.75
C MET A 588 13.69 -26.51 -11.61
N VAL A 589 12.98 -25.42 -11.90
CA VAL A 589 11.80 -25.41 -12.77
C VAL A 589 11.91 -24.29 -13.80
N ALA A 590 11.33 -24.52 -14.98
CA ALA A 590 11.12 -23.47 -15.96
C ALA A 590 9.77 -22.79 -15.67
N VAL A 591 9.80 -21.46 -15.58
CA VAL A 591 8.63 -20.61 -15.44
C VAL A 591 8.49 -19.79 -16.71
N ILE A 592 7.39 -19.99 -17.44
CA ILE A 592 7.14 -19.40 -18.73
C ILE A 592 5.96 -18.46 -18.58
N ALA A 593 6.21 -17.16 -18.66
CA ALA A 593 5.19 -16.13 -18.56
C ALA A 593 4.83 -15.59 -19.95
N ASN A 594 3.53 -15.40 -20.17
CA ASN A 594 2.95 -14.92 -21.43
C ASN A 594 3.48 -15.71 -22.64
N ARG A 595 3.73 -17.02 -22.45
CA ARG A 595 4.22 -18.00 -23.43
C ARG A 595 5.61 -17.75 -24.03
N GLN A 596 6.22 -16.59 -23.81
CA GLN A 596 7.48 -16.21 -24.46
C GLN A 596 8.63 -16.00 -23.46
N THR A 597 8.31 -15.58 -22.24
CA THR A 597 9.34 -15.20 -21.27
C THR A 597 9.70 -16.39 -20.39
N VAL A 598 10.82 -17.05 -20.73
CA VAL A 598 11.36 -18.15 -19.92
C VAL A 598 12.21 -17.62 -18.77
N ARG A 599 11.95 -18.11 -17.57
CA ARG A 599 12.76 -17.87 -16.36
C ARG A 599 13.04 -19.20 -15.68
N TRP A 600 14.25 -19.32 -15.17
CA TRP A 600 14.72 -20.52 -14.48
C TRP A 600 14.81 -20.23 -12.99
N THR A 601 14.24 -21.11 -12.16
CA THR A 601 14.23 -20.91 -10.72
C THR A 601 14.38 -22.22 -9.96
N HIS A 602 15.13 -22.17 -8.87
CA HIS A 602 15.22 -23.24 -7.89
C HIS A 602 14.13 -23.04 -6.85
N LEU A 603 13.31 -24.05 -6.59
CA LEU A 603 12.10 -23.91 -5.77
C LEU A 603 12.33 -23.54 -4.29
N ALA A 604 13.59 -23.48 -3.83
CA ALA A 604 14.03 -22.91 -2.55
C ALA A 604 13.11 -23.24 -1.36
N THR A 605 12.76 -24.51 -1.19
CA THR A 605 11.77 -24.89 -0.17
C THR A 605 12.30 -24.70 1.24
N THR A 606 11.46 -24.15 2.12
CA THR A 606 11.79 -24.02 3.54
C THR A 606 11.78 -25.38 4.25
N PRO A 607 12.39 -25.51 5.44
CA PRO A 607 12.27 -26.72 6.25
C PRO A 607 10.81 -27.07 6.56
N LEU A 608 9.97 -26.07 6.81
CA LEU A 608 8.54 -26.26 7.06
C LEU A 608 7.80 -26.75 5.82
N GLU A 609 8.04 -26.17 4.63
CA GLU A 609 7.52 -26.70 3.37
C GLU A 609 7.96 -28.16 3.17
N HIS A 610 9.23 -28.46 3.39
CA HIS A 610 9.74 -29.82 3.23
C HIS A 610 9.09 -30.82 4.20
N GLN A 611 8.81 -30.40 5.43
CA GLN A 611 8.11 -31.23 6.41
C GLN A 611 6.64 -31.47 6.02
N LEU A 612 5.97 -30.45 5.48
CA LEU A 612 4.54 -30.51 5.15
C LEU A 612 4.26 -31.29 3.86
N ILE A 613 5.09 -31.14 2.82
CA ILE A 613 4.82 -31.66 1.47
C ILE A 613 5.94 -32.54 0.90
N GLY A 614 7.07 -32.65 1.60
CA GLY A 614 8.28 -33.31 1.12
C GLY A 614 9.08 -32.46 0.13
N GLY A 615 10.14 -33.04 -0.46
CA GLY A 615 10.92 -32.38 -1.50
C GLY A 615 10.08 -32.14 -2.77
N PRO A 616 10.12 -30.93 -3.38
CA PRO A 616 9.25 -30.55 -4.48
C PRO A 616 9.62 -31.25 -5.80
N ALA A 617 10.78 -31.92 -5.83
CA ALA A 617 11.25 -32.73 -6.94
C ALA A 617 10.18 -33.71 -7.45
N ARG A 618 10.00 -33.74 -8.77
CA ARG A 618 9.15 -34.72 -9.46
C ARG A 618 9.60 -36.13 -9.09
N ALA A 619 8.70 -36.94 -8.55
CA ALA A 619 8.96 -38.36 -8.36
C ALA A 619 9.02 -39.01 -9.74
N ARG A 620 10.22 -39.38 -10.21
CA ARG A 620 10.34 -40.15 -11.45
C ARG A 620 9.61 -41.48 -11.27
N PRO A 621 8.78 -41.93 -12.24
CA PRO A 621 8.17 -43.24 -12.16
C PRO A 621 9.27 -44.28 -11.98
N ARG A 622 9.15 -45.13 -10.96
CA ARG A 622 10.02 -46.31 -10.83
C ARG A 622 9.82 -47.12 -12.11
N THR A 623 10.81 -47.14 -13.00
CA THR A 623 10.84 -48.05 -14.14
C THR A 623 10.68 -49.45 -13.58
N ARG A 624 9.49 -50.04 -13.78
CA ARG A 624 9.19 -51.41 -13.38
C ARG A 624 10.20 -52.28 -14.13
N ARG A 625 11.22 -52.80 -13.42
CA ARG A 625 12.10 -53.82 -14.02
C ARG A 625 11.17 -54.93 -14.53
N PRO A 626 11.25 -55.35 -15.80
CA PRO A 626 10.48 -56.49 -16.24
C PRO A 626 10.85 -57.65 -15.33
N ARG A 627 9.83 -58.30 -14.74
CA ARG A 627 10.00 -59.58 -14.05
C ARG A 627 10.72 -60.47 -15.07
N ARG A 628 11.98 -60.84 -14.79
CA ARG A 628 12.60 -61.97 -15.47
C ARG A 628 11.67 -63.15 -15.19
N SER A 629 10.98 -63.62 -16.23
CA SER A 629 10.42 -64.96 -16.24
C SER A 629 11.57 -65.90 -15.95
N GLN A 630 11.63 -66.42 -14.73
CA GLN A 630 12.36 -67.66 -14.47
C GLN A 630 11.67 -68.70 -15.33
N GLY A 631 12.39 -69.16 -16.36
CA GLY A 631 11.96 -70.29 -17.17
C GLY A 631 11.80 -71.51 -16.28
N GLU A 632 10.72 -72.23 -16.54
CA GLU A 632 10.63 -73.66 -16.31
C GLU A 632 11.82 -74.34 -16.97
N MET A 633 12.64 -75.01 -16.18
CA MET A 633 13.46 -76.17 -16.58
C MET A 633 13.85 -76.90 -15.29
N GLY A 634 13.36 -78.13 -15.14
CA GLY A 634 13.69 -79.05 -14.05
C GLY A 634 12.47 -79.82 -13.57
#